data_AF-A0A7K2Y082-F1
#
_entry.id   AF-A0A7K2Y082-F1
#
_cell.length_a   1.000
_cell.length_b   1.000
_cell.length_c   1.000
_cell.angle_alpha   90.00
_cell.angle_beta   90.00
_cell.angle_gamma   90.00
#
_symmetry.space_group_name_H-M   'P 1'
#
loop_
_entity.id
_entity.type
_entity.pdbx_description
1 polymer ?
#
loop_
_entity_poly.entity_id
_entity_poly.type
_entity_poly.pdbx_seq_one_letter_code
_entity_poly.pdbx_strand_id
1 'polypeptide(L)'
;MGDASGHGHDERDPSVLAAARARLAADRADTLVRTAALGRDFDGIVAANALIAVDDEHDPEGASTAFERAHVAALLVQAREHLEELDRALRRLEHGEYGRCEGCGMTIAPARLEIRPAATTCIHCARSAGPDAVMRRRAPGSSLDVP
;
A
#
# COMPACT_ATOMS: atom_id res chain seq x y z
N MET A 1 -11.33 -15.81 48.04
CA MET A 1 -11.21 -14.37 47.73
C MET A 1 -10.27 -14.31 46.54
N GLY A 2 -10.84 -14.05 45.36
CA GLY A 2 -10.20 -14.29 44.08
C GLY A 2 -10.38 -13.06 43.21
N ASP A 3 -9.27 -12.36 42.97
CA ASP A 3 -9.23 -11.20 42.10
C ASP A 3 -7.85 -11.18 41.42
N ALA A 4 -7.70 -12.07 40.43
CA ALA A 4 -6.61 -12.02 39.46
C ALA A 4 -7.17 -11.41 38.16
N SER A 5 -7.56 -10.13 38.23
CA SER A 5 -8.01 -9.35 37.09
C SER A 5 -6.81 -9.03 36.18
N GLY A 6 -6.39 -10.02 35.41
CA GLY A 6 -5.45 -9.83 34.30
C GLY A 6 -6.09 -8.88 33.29
N HIS A 7 -5.74 -7.61 33.34
CA HIS A 7 -6.03 -6.63 32.29
C HIS A 7 -5.13 -6.95 31.09
N GLY A 8 -5.46 -8.02 30.38
CA GLY A 8 -4.98 -8.22 29.01
C GLY A 8 -5.71 -7.20 28.15
N HIS A 9 -4.96 -6.29 27.53
CA HIS A 9 -5.48 -5.39 26.51
C HIS A 9 -6.17 -6.24 25.43
N ASP A 10 -7.50 -6.34 25.47
CA ASP A 10 -8.26 -7.01 24.40
C ASP A 10 -7.97 -6.22 23.13
N GLU A 11 -7.43 -6.88 22.11
CA GLU A 11 -7.05 -6.31 20.81
C GLU A 11 -8.21 -5.62 20.07
N ARG A 12 -9.41 -5.66 20.65
CA ARG A 12 -10.68 -5.06 20.20
C ARG A 12 -11.17 -3.92 21.10
N ASP A 13 -10.35 -3.40 22.00
CA ASP A 13 -10.68 -2.21 22.79
C ASP A 13 -11.11 -1.05 21.84
N PRO A 14 -12.34 -0.50 21.99
CA PRO A 14 -12.86 0.56 21.13
C PRO A 14 -11.95 1.79 21.07
N SER A 15 -11.23 2.11 22.16
CA SER A 15 -10.31 3.24 22.22
C SER A 15 -9.06 3.02 21.35
N VAL A 16 -8.54 1.79 21.33
CA VAL A 16 -7.40 1.38 20.51
C VAL A 16 -7.77 1.38 19.02
N LEU A 17 -8.96 0.88 18.69
CA LEU A 17 -9.47 0.90 17.31
C LEU A 17 -9.73 2.33 16.82
N ALA A 18 -10.24 3.22 17.68
CA ALA A 18 -10.39 4.64 17.35
C ALA A 18 -9.03 5.32 17.08
N ALA A 19 -8.01 5.04 17.91
CA ALA A 19 -6.66 5.53 17.69
C ALA A 19 -6.00 4.96 16.41
N ALA A 20 -6.25 3.69 16.08
CA ALA A 20 -5.83 3.11 14.81
C ALA A 20 -6.52 3.81 13.62
N ARG A 21 -7.84 4.02 13.70
CA ARG A 21 -8.61 4.73 12.67
C ARG A 21 -8.09 6.14 12.42
N ALA A 22 -7.81 6.89 13.49
CA ALA A 22 -7.28 8.25 13.39
C ALA A 22 -5.91 8.28 12.69
N ARG A 23 -5.00 7.37 13.08
CA ARG A 23 -3.67 7.25 12.45
C ARG A 23 -3.77 6.90 10.96
N LEU A 24 -4.59 5.91 10.62
CA LEU A 24 -4.80 5.50 9.22
C LEU A 24 -5.44 6.61 8.37
N ALA A 25 -6.41 7.34 8.93
CA ALA A 25 -7.06 8.44 8.23
C ALA A 25 -6.09 9.61 7.97
N ALA A 26 -5.22 9.92 8.94
CA ALA A 26 -4.18 10.94 8.77
C ALA A 26 -3.16 10.53 7.69
N ASP A 27 -2.63 9.31 7.76
CA ASP A 27 -1.68 8.80 6.76
C ASP A 27 -2.30 8.74 5.36
N ARG A 28 -3.60 8.40 5.26
CA ARG A 28 -4.35 8.45 4.00
C ARG A 28 -4.44 9.86 3.44
N ALA A 29 -4.74 10.85 4.27
CA ALA A 29 -4.81 12.25 3.84
C ALA A 29 -3.43 12.73 3.33
N ASP A 30 -2.37 12.43 4.06
CA ASP A 30 -1.00 12.79 3.67
C ASP A 30 -0.58 12.08 2.38
N THR A 31 -0.90 10.80 2.24
CA THR A 31 -0.61 10.01 1.05
C THR A 31 -1.36 10.55 -0.17
N LEU A 32 -2.62 10.95 -0.03
CA LEU A 32 -3.38 11.60 -1.12
C LEU A 32 -2.73 12.90 -1.59
N VAL A 33 -2.26 13.73 -0.65
CA VAL A 33 -1.54 14.96 -0.98
C VAL A 33 -0.25 14.62 -1.74
N ARG A 34 0.51 13.63 -1.27
CA ARG A 34 1.74 13.16 -1.93
C ARG A 34 1.47 12.62 -3.34
N THR A 35 0.46 11.77 -3.52
CA THR A 35 0.06 11.23 -4.83
C THR A 35 -0.32 12.37 -5.79
N ALA A 36 -1.06 13.37 -5.33
CA ALA A 36 -1.42 14.52 -6.15
C ALA A 36 -0.20 15.38 -6.54
N ALA A 37 0.76 15.57 -5.63
CA ALA A 37 2.01 16.29 -5.92
C ALA A 37 2.86 15.55 -6.97
N LEU A 38 3.14 14.26 -6.74
CA LEU A 38 3.88 13.41 -7.69
C LEU A 38 3.20 13.35 -9.06
N GLY A 39 1.87 13.34 -9.10
CA GLY A 39 1.11 13.39 -10.35
C GLY A 39 1.38 14.69 -11.13
N ARG A 40 1.36 15.84 -10.45
CA ARG A 40 1.69 17.13 -11.09
C ARG A 40 3.13 17.18 -11.56
N ASP A 41 4.07 16.65 -10.78
CA ASP A 41 5.48 16.60 -11.16
C ASP A 41 5.68 15.74 -12.43
N PHE A 42 5.02 14.58 -12.48
CA PHE A 42 5.04 13.71 -13.65
C PHE A 42 4.47 14.40 -14.90
N ASP A 43 3.31 15.05 -14.77
CA ASP A 43 2.68 15.78 -15.88
C ASP A 43 3.56 16.95 -16.35
N GLY A 44 4.24 17.63 -15.42
CA GLY A 44 5.19 18.70 -15.72
C GLY A 44 6.38 18.22 -16.54
N ILE A 45 6.99 17.09 -16.18
CA ILE A 45 8.10 16.47 -16.93
C ILE A 45 7.67 16.11 -18.35
N VAL A 46 6.49 15.49 -18.49
CA VAL A 46 5.95 15.10 -19.81
C VAL A 46 5.69 16.33 -20.69
N ALA A 47 5.10 17.39 -20.11
CA ALA A 47 4.82 18.62 -20.83
C ALA A 47 6.09 19.35 -21.27
N ALA A 48 7.12 19.42 -20.42
CA ALA A 48 8.40 20.02 -20.75
C ALA A 48 9.10 19.28 -21.90
N ASN A 49 9.12 17.95 -21.86
CA ASN A 49 9.71 17.14 -22.92
C ASN A 49 9.01 17.33 -24.27
N ALA A 50 7.68 17.48 -24.27
CA ALA A 50 6.90 17.71 -25.49
C ALA A 50 7.23 19.05 -26.19
N LEU A 51 7.77 20.04 -25.46
CA LEU A 51 8.19 21.33 -26.02
C LEU A 51 9.59 21.28 -26.64
N ILE A 52 10.43 20.32 -26.25
CA ILE A 52 11.83 20.17 -26.70
C ILE A 52 11.94 19.27 -27.94
N ALA A 53 11.02 18.31 -28.11
CA ALA A 53 11.03 17.30 -29.18
C ALA A 53 10.81 17.83 -30.62
N VAL A 54 11.00 19.13 -30.89
CA VAL A 54 10.85 19.75 -32.22
C VAL A 54 12.19 19.86 -32.98
N ASP A 55 13.32 19.48 -32.37
CA ASP A 55 14.64 19.42 -33.02
C ASP A 55 15.32 18.06 -32.72
N ASP A 56 15.21 17.14 -33.68
CA ASP A 56 15.49 15.69 -33.53
C ASP A 56 17.00 15.36 -33.57
N GLU A 57 17.89 16.33 -33.82
CA GLU A 57 19.27 15.99 -34.15
C GLU A 57 20.14 15.75 -32.91
N HIS A 58 20.06 16.52 -31.81
CA HIS A 58 20.90 16.27 -30.63
C HIS A 58 20.30 16.81 -29.31
N ASP A 59 19.45 16.02 -28.65
CA ASP A 59 19.08 16.27 -27.24
C ASP A 59 19.91 15.40 -26.28
N PRO A 60 21.04 15.90 -25.73
CA PRO A 60 21.79 15.17 -24.70
C PRO A 60 21.00 14.98 -23.40
N GLU A 61 19.93 15.76 -23.17
CA GLU A 61 19.08 15.70 -21.97
C GLU A 61 17.88 14.74 -22.11
N GLY A 62 17.67 14.12 -23.28
CA GLY A 62 16.58 13.17 -23.47
C GLY A 62 16.70 11.93 -22.56
N ALA A 63 17.93 11.50 -22.28
CA ALA A 63 18.21 10.37 -21.39
C ALA A 63 17.98 10.73 -19.90
N SER A 64 18.34 11.94 -19.47
CA SER A 64 18.10 12.44 -18.11
C SER A 64 16.60 12.63 -17.86
N THR A 65 15.89 13.25 -18.80
CA THR A 65 14.43 13.43 -18.75
C THR A 65 13.68 12.10 -18.68
N ALA A 66 14.10 11.09 -19.45
CA ALA A 66 13.52 9.76 -19.40
C ALA A 66 13.71 9.08 -18.03
N PHE A 67 14.90 9.22 -17.44
CA PHE A 67 15.20 8.70 -16.10
C PHE A 67 14.37 9.39 -15.02
N GLU A 68 14.32 10.72 -15.02
CA GLU A 68 13.52 11.50 -14.07
C GLU A 68 12.03 11.11 -14.12
N ARG A 69 11.48 10.98 -15.34
CA ARG A 69 10.10 10.52 -15.54
C ARG A 69 9.88 9.12 -14.96
N ALA A 70 10.79 8.18 -15.21
CA ALA A 70 10.70 6.82 -14.68
C ALA A 70 10.80 6.80 -13.14
N HIS A 71 11.63 7.67 -12.57
CA HIS A 71 11.78 7.82 -11.12
C HIS A 71 10.49 8.33 -10.47
N VAL A 72 9.92 9.43 -10.97
CA VAL A 72 8.66 9.99 -10.44
C VAL A 72 7.51 8.99 -10.62
N ALA A 73 7.45 8.29 -11.75
CA ALA A 73 6.46 7.25 -11.98
C ALA A 73 6.54 6.12 -10.94
N ALA A 74 7.74 5.66 -10.60
CA ALA A 74 7.94 4.62 -9.58
C ALA A 74 7.45 5.08 -8.20
N LEU A 75 7.76 6.32 -7.80
CA LEU A 75 7.27 6.90 -6.56
C LEU A 75 5.74 7.02 -6.54
N LEU A 76 5.14 7.39 -7.68
CA LEU A 76 3.69 7.51 -7.82
C LEU A 76 2.99 6.14 -7.69
N VAL A 77 3.56 5.08 -8.28
CA VAL A 77 3.06 3.71 -8.12
C VAL A 77 3.10 3.30 -6.65
N GLN A 78 4.25 3.46 -5.99
CA GLN A 78 4.42 3.12 -4.57
C GLN A 78 3.44 3.88 -3.67
N ALA A 79 3.22 5.17 -3.91
CA ALA A 79 2.26 5.97 -3.16
C ALA A 79 0.81 5.50 -3.36
N ARG A 80 0.44 5.09 -4.57
CA ARG A 80 -0.89 4.52 -4.87
C ARG A 80 -1.09 3.17 -4.21
N GLU A 81 -0.10 2.29 -4.25
CA GLU A 81 -0.14 1.00 -3.56
C GLU A 81 -0.32 1.18 -2.04
N HIS A 82 0.42 2.11 -1.44
CA HIS A 82 0.24 2.45 -0.02
C HIS A 82 -1.16 3.01 0.28
N LEU A 83 -1.70 3.85 -0.60
CA LEU A 83 -3.07 4.36 -0.47
C LEU A 83 -4.11 3.21 -0.50
N GLU A 84 -3.92 2.21 -1.37
CA GLU A 84 -4.78 1.03 -1.42
C GLU A 84 -4.66 0.15 -0.16
N GLU A 85 -3.47 0.05 0.44
CA GLU A 85 -3.28 -0.62 1.74
C GLU A 85 -4.03 0.12 2.86
N LEU A 86 -3.92 1.45 2.91
CA LEU A 86 -4.63 2.30 3.87
C LEU A 86 -6.16 2.19 3.73
N ASP A 87 -6.65 2.25 2.50
CA ASP A 87 -8.07 2.09 2.18
C ASP A 87 -8.60 0.71 2.60
N ARG A 88 -7.81 -0.34 2.37
CA ARG A 88 -8.15 -1.69 2.85
C ARG A 88 -8.18 -1.74 4.37
N ALA A 89 -7.17 -1.23 5.06
CA ALA A 89 -7.11 -1.24 6.52
C ALA A 89 -8.30 -0.48 7.15
N LEU A 90 -8.68 0.68 6.59
CA LEU A 90 -9.84 1.45 7.03
C LEU A 90 -11.16 0.69 6.84
N ARG A 91 -11.38 0.06 5.68
CA ARG A 91 -12.56 -0.79 5.47
C ARG A 91 -12.62 -1.94 6.46
N ARG A 92 -11.47 -2.52 6.82
CA ARG A 92 -11.42 -3.63 7.78
C ARG A 92 -11.72 -3.17 9.21
N LEU A 93 -11.38 -1.95 9.58
CA LEU A 93 -11.86 -1.36 10.82
C LEU A 93 -13.39 -1.23 10.84
N GLU A 94 -14.00 -0.83 9.72
CA GLU A 94 -15.45 -0.68 9.61
C GLU A 94 -16.19 -2.02 9.72
N HIS A 95 -15.62 -3.10 9.19
CA HIS A 95 -16.18 -4.44 9.28
C HIS A 95 -15.80 -5.20 10.55
N GLY A 96 -15.00 -4.61 11.46
CA GLY A 96 -14.55 -5.28 12.68
C GLY A 96 -13.52 -6.40 12.44
N GLU A 97 -12.86 -6.39 11.28
CA GLU A 97 -11.87 -7.39 10.87
C GLU A 97 -10.42 -6.93 11.08
N TYR A 98 -10.22 -5.69 11.50
CA TYR A 98 -8.88 -5.13 11.72
C TYR A 98 -8.05 -5.99 12.67
N GLY A 99 -6.77 -6.15 12.35
CA GLY A 99 -5.85 -7.00 13.10
C GLY A 99 -5.92 -8.50 12.76
N ARG A 100 -6.75 -8.95 11.82
CA ARG A 100 -6.65 -10.30 11.25
C ARG A 100 -5.81 -10.33 9.97
N CYS A 101 -5.18 -11.46 9.63
CA CYS A 101 -4.44 -11.61 8.38
C CYS A 101 -5.38 -11.99 7.25
N GLU A 102 -5.31 -11.29 6.11
CA GLU A 102 -6.09 -11.66 4.91
C GLU A 102 -5.66 -13.00 4.29
N GLY A 103 -4.38 -13.37 4.42
CA GLY A 103 -3.85 -14.59 3.80
C GLY A 103 -4.16 -15.88 4.57
N CYS A 104 -4.12 -15.82 5.91
CA CYS A 104 -4.26 -17.01 6.75
C CYS A 104 -5.32 -16.90 7.85
N GLY A 105 -6.01 -15.75 7.99
CA GLY A 105 -7.05 -15.52 9.00
C GLY A 105 -6.54 -15.33 10.45
N MET A 106 -5.27 -15.63 10.72
CA MET A 106 -4.65 -15.48 12.04
C MET A 106 -4.48 -14.01 12.45
N THR A 107 -4.42 -13.75 13.75
CA THR A 107 -4.16 -12.41 14.29
C THR A 107 -2.79 -11.87 13.86
N ILE A 108 -2.75 -10.58 13.53
CA ILE A 108 -1.53 -9.84 13.22
C ILE A 108 -0.97 -9.31 14.54
N ALA A 109 0.30 -9.57 14.81
CA ALA A 109 0.95 -9.13 16.05
C ALA A 109 0.71 -7.61 16.32
N PRO A 110 0.28 -7.23 17.53
CA PRO A 110 0.03 -5.82 17.89
C PRO A 110 1.22 -4.90 17.60
N ALA A 111 2.43 -5.32 17.95
CA ALA A 111 3.66 -4.58 17.67
C ALA A 111 3.86 -4.27 16.17
N ARG A 112 3.36 -5.14 15.27
CA ARG A 112 3.37 -4.88 13.82
C ARG A 112 2.35 -3.81 13.43
N LEU A 113 1.17 -3.81 14.04
CA LEU A 113 0.13 -2.79 13.80
C LEU A 113 0.47 -1.44 14.44
N GLU A 114 1.25 -1.45 15.52
CA GLU A 114 1.79 -0.23 16.13
C GLU A 114 2.78 0.48 15.19
N ILE A 115 3.67 -0.28 14.55
CA ILE A 115 4.69 0.25 13.63
C ILE A 115 4.11 0.47 12.22
N ARG A 116 3.25 -0.44 11.75
CA ARG A 116 2.61 -0.41 10.43
C ARG A 116 1.09 -0.62 10.56
N PRO A 117 0.32 0.43 10.89
CA PRO A 117 -1.13 0.33 11.03
C PRO A 117 -1.85 -0.16 9.77
N ALA A 118 -1.30 0.11 8.58
CA ALA A 118 -1.88 -0.30 7.30
C ALA A 118 -1.71 -1.81 6.98
N ALA A 119 -0.96 -2.56 7.80
CA ALA A 119 -0.64 -3.95 7.50
C ALA A 119 -1.90 -4.84 7.53
N THR A 120 -2.27 -5.43 6.38
CA THR A 120 -3.40 -6.37 6.28
C THR A 120 -2.99 -7.85 6.38
N THR A 121 -1.68 -8.13 6.41
CA THR A 121 -1.12 -9.49 6.47
C THR A 121 -0.12 -9.65 7.62
N CYS A 122 -0.06 -10.87 8.19
CA CYS A 122 0.92 -11.24 9.19
C CYS A 122 2.33 -11.37 8.57
N ILE A 123 3.36 -11.41 9.42
CA ILE A 123 4.76 -11.48 8.96
C ILE A 123 5.05 -12.71 8.10
N HIS A 124 4.38 -13.84 8.36
CA HIS A 124 4.54 -15.06 7.57
C HIS A 124 3.98 -14.88 6.16
N CYS A 125 2.71 -14.46 6.03
CA CYS A 125 2.09 -14.20 4.72
C CYS A 125 2.82 -13.11 3.94
N ALA A 126 3.28 -12.05 4.62
CA ALA A 126 4.06 -10.98 3.98
C ALA A 126 5.41 -11.47 3.43
N ARG A 127 6.06 -12.44 4.09
CA ARG A 127 7.31 -13.04 3.61
C ARG A 127 7.09 -14.00 2.44
N SER A 128 5.97 -14.73 2.45
CA SER A 128 5.61 -15.67 1.37
C SER A 128 5.16 -14.98 0.09
N ALA A 129 4.61 -13.77 0.19
CA ALA A 129 4.15 -12.96 -0.94
C ALA A 129 5.27 -12.12 -1.59
N GLY A 130 6.50 -12.63 -1.67
CA GLY A 130 7.64 -11.93 -2.27
C GLY A 130 7.36 -11.36 -3.68
N PRO A 131 8.25 -10.49 -4.22
CA PRO A 131 7.95 -9.48 -5.25
C PRO A 131 7.38 -9.95 -6.62
N ASP A 132 7.11 -11.24 -6.82
CA ASP A 132 6.50 -11.81 -8.02
C ASP A 132 4.95 -11.81 -8.04
N ALA A 133 4.29 -11.37 -6.98
CA ALA A 133 2.83 -11.46 -6.87
C ALA A 133 2.05 -10.45 -7.74
N VAL A 134 2.67 -9.33 -8.16
CA VAL A 134 2.02 -8.31 -8.99
C VAL A 134 1.78 -8.78 -10.43
N MET A 135 2.62 -9.67 -10.97
CA MET A 135 2.51 -10.19 -12.36
C MET A 135 1.54 -11.37 -12.53
N ARG A 136 1.01 -11.97 -11.46
CA ARG A 136 0.17 -13.19 -11.53
C ARG A 136 -1.32 -12.94 -11.28
N ARG A 137 -1.84 -11.76 -11.64
CA ARG A 137 -3.29 -11.58 -11.80
C ARG A 137 -3.73 -11.96 -13.22
N ARG A 138 -3.63 -13.24 -13.57
CA ARG A 138 -4.35 -13.82 -14.73
C ARG A 138 -4.69 -15.32 -14.51
N ALA A 139 -5.95 -15.53 -14.11
CA ALA A 139 -6.84 -16.71 -14.17
C ALA A 139 -6.45 -18.05 -13.49
N PRO A 140 -7.37 -18.66 -12.68
CA PRO A 140 -7.42 -20.10 -12.45
C PRO A 140 -8.34 -20.80 -13.48
N GLY A 141 -7.88 -21.88 -14.10
CA GLY A 141 -8.72 -22.75 -14.92
C GLY A 141 -7.96 -23.68 -15.87
N SER A 142 -7.21 -24.65 -15.34
CA SER A 142 -6.70 -25.80 -16.12
C SER A 142 -7.24 -27.09 -15.51
N SER A 143 -8.50 -27.42 -15.81
CA SER A 143 -8.99 -28.80 -15.70
C SER A 143 -8.38 -29.59 -16.85
N LEU A 144 -7.28 -30.27 -16.58
CA LEU A 144 -6.83 -31.39 -17.42
C LEU A 144 -7.68 -32.60 -17.05
N ASP A 145 -8.72 -32.82 -17.83
CA ASP A 145 -9.34 -34.14 -18.02
C ASP A 145 -9.57 -34.30 -19.52
N VAL A 146 -8.70 -35.08 -20.16
CA VAL A 146 -8.93 -35.65 -21.49
C VAL A 146 -8.60 -37.14 -21.37
N PRO A 147 -9.49 -38.05 -21.79
CA PRO A 147 -9.36 -39.50 -21.59
C PRO A 147 -8.19 -40.14 -22.34
#